data_AF-A0A7K2P6N7-F1
#
_entry.id   AF-A0A7K2P6N7-F1
#
_cell.length_a   1.000
_cell.length_b   1.000
_cell.length_c   1.000
_cell.angle_alpha   90.00
_cell.angle_beta   90.00
_cell.angle_gamma   90.00
#
_symmetry.space_group_name_H-M   'P 1'
#
loop_
_entity.id
_entity.type
_entity.pdbx_description
1 polymer ?
#
loop_
_entity_poly.entity_id
_entity_poly.type
_entity_poly.pdbx_seq_one_letter_code
_entity_poly.pdbx_strand_id
1 'polypeptide(L)'
;VLKAGGEDEDAREVLLAKHRRRRESLPVAAKLVGYAQDWTVAYGYRPGRAAVWMAVLWAAGSLAFARADPPPLKSGEHPDWNPALFALDLLLPVIDLGQAGSWQLHGGWQWLSTALVLLGWVLATTVAAGATRLLRRS
;
A
#
# COMPACT_ATOMS: atom_id res chain seq x y z
N VAL A 1 -11.09 12.32 38.13
CA VAL A 1 -9.74 11.68 38.14
C VAL A 1 -9.14 11.86 36.75
N LEU A 2 -8.37 12.93 36.55
CA LEU A 2 -7.79 13.35 35.27
C LEU A 2 -6.28 13.58 35.45
N LYS A 3 -5.50 12.51 35.53
CA LYS A 3 -4.03 12.55 35.70
C LYS A 3 -3.37 11.31 35.08
N ALA A 4 -3.50 11.15 33.76
CA ALA A 4 -2.79 10.10 33.03
C ALA A 4 -2.36 10.53 31.61
N GLY A 5 -2.52 11.81 31.26
CA GLY A 5 -2.22 12.31 29.91
C GLY A 5 -0.98 13.20 29.81
N GLY A 6 -0.28 13.45 30.93
CA GLY A 6 0.78 14.47 30.99
C GLY A 6 2.19 13.97 31.29
N GLU A 7 2.38 12.69 31.62
CA GLU A 7 3.71 12.17 32.04
C GLU A 7 4.34 11.19 31.03
N ASP A 8 3.58 10.72 30.03
CA ASP A 8 4.11 9.82 28.99
C ASP A 8 4.62 10.55 27.73
N GLU A 9 4.28 11.84 27.55
CA GLU A 9 4.78 12.66 26.43
C GLU A 9 6.21 13.17 26.71
N ASP A 10 6.49 13.62 27.93
CA ASP A 10 7.80 14.21 28.30
C ASP A 10 8.93 13.17 28.39
N ALA A 11 8.62 11.90 28.68
CA ALA A 11 9.61 10.83 28.72
C ALA A 11 10.11 10.42 27.33
N ARG A 12 9.32 10.66 26.27
CA ARG A 12 9.67 10.31 24.88
C ARG A 12 10.50 11.38 24.18
N GLU A 13 10.38 12.65 24.57
CA GLU A 13 11.18 13.73 23.99
C GLU A 13 12.68 13.58 24.28
N VAL A 14 13.04 13.06 25.46
CA VAL A 14 14.45 12.96 25.90
C VAL A 14 15.22 11.82 25.20
N LEU A 15 14.53 10.79 24.68
CA LEU A 15 15.17 9.73 23.88
C LEU A 15 15.21 10.04 22.37
N LEU A 16 14.36 10.95 21.88
CA LEU A 16 14.35 11.42 20.49
C LEU A 16 15.52 12.37 20.16
N ALA A 17 16.07 13.05 21.17
CA ALA A 17 17.32 13.81 21.01
C ALA A 17 18.56 12.90 20.80
N LYS A 18 18.50 11.61 21.18
CA LYS A 18 19.67 10.71 21.22
C LYS A 18 19.88 9.86 19.96
N HIS A 19 19.01 9.95 18.96
CA HIS A 19 19.16 9.22 17.68
C HIS A 19 19.30 10.13 16.46
N ARG A 20 19.88 11.32 16.65
CA ARG A 20 20.22 12.27 15.59
C ARG A 20 21.51 11.93 14.81
N ARG A 21 22.11 10.75 15.03
CA ARG A 21 23.46 10.44 14.51
C ARG A 21 23.62 9.02 13.94
N ARG A 22 22.64 8.55 13.17
CA ARG A 22 22.81 7.31 12.36
C ARG A 22 21.92 7.30 11.10
N ARG A 23 21.76 8.46 10.46
CA ARG A 23 20.85 8.66 9.32
C ARG A 23 21.53 8.71 7.95
N GLU A 24 22.69 8.07 7.77
CA GLU A 24 23.42 8.13 6.47
C GLU A 24 23.67 6.80 5.76
N SER A 25 23.16 5.66 6.23
CA SER A 25 23.42 4.39 5.50
C SER A 25 22.39 3.26 5.66
N LEU A 26 21.08 3.56 5.68
CA LEU A 26 20.04 2.53 5.80
C LEU A 26 18.97 2.67 4.70
N PRO A 27 18.59 1.55 4.04
CA PRO A 27 17.86 1.54 2.79
C PRO A 27 16.46 2.12 2.96
N VAL A 28 16.06 2.97 2.00
CA VAL A 28 14.78 3.70 1.99
C VAL A 28 13.57 2.76 2.18
N ALA A 29 13.68 1.51 1.73
CA ALA A 29 12.68 0.47 1.90
C ALA A 29 12.37 0.15 3.38
N ALA A 30 13.38 0.09 4.26
CA ALA A 30 13.17 -0.24 5.67
C ALA A 30 12.52 0.90 6.46
N LYS A 31 12.77 2.16 6.06
CA LYS A 31 12.11 3.32 6.67
C LYS A 31 10.62 3.37 6.34
N LEU A 32 10.23 3.00 5.13
CA LEU A 32 8.82 2.93 4.72
C LEU A 32 8.08 1.80 5.43
N VAL A 33 8.73 0.64 5.60
CA VAL A 33 8.18 -0.48 6.38
C VAL A 33 8.05 -0.13 7.86
N GLY A 34 9.04 0.55 8.46
CA GLY A 34 8.99 1.00 9.85
C GLY A 34 7.92 2.07 10.10
N TYR A 35 7.73 3.01 9.17
CA TYR A 35 6.67 4.01 9.27
C TYR A 35 5.28 3.40 9.14
N ALA A 36 5.12 2.40 8.27
CA ALA A 36 3.89 1.62 8.15
C ALA A 36 3.61 0.82 9.43
N GLN A 37 4.63 0.22 10.04
CA GLN A 37 4.50 -0.49 11.32
C GLN A 37 4.13 0.44 12.48
N ASP A 38 4.76 1.61 12.61
CA ASP A 38 4.43 2.59 13.66
C ASP A 38 3.00 3.15 13.49
N TRP A 39 2.53 3.32 12.25
CA TRP A 39 1.13 3.66 11.95
C TRP A 39 0.14 2.54 12.30
N THR A 40 0.60 1.29 12.42
CA THR A 40 -0.26 0.15 12.74
C THR A 40 -0.47 0.00 14.26
N VAL A 41 0.47 0.50 15.08
CA VAL A 41 0.43 0.36 16.54
C VAL A 41 -0.41 1.45 17.21
N ALA A 42 -0.50 2.64 16.60
CA ALA A 42 -1.43 3.68 17.02
C ALA A 42 -2.55 3.81 15.99
N TYR A 43 -3.66 3.07 16.12
CA TYR A 43 -5.04 3.59 15.95
C TYR A 43 -6.10 2.47 16.01
N GLY A 44 -7.01 2.62 16.98
CA GLY A 44 -8.18 1.75 17.16
C GLY A 44 -9.26 1.94 16.09
N TYR A 45 -9.79 0.82 15.60
CA TYR A 45 -11.07 0.62 14.89
C TYR A 45 -11.54 1.71 13.91
N ARG A 46 -11.35 1.50 12.58
CA ARG A 46 -12.23 1.97 11.49
C ARG A 46 -11.68 1.51 10.11
N PRO A 47 -12.49 1.51 9.03
CA PRO A 47 -12.15 1.08 7.66
C PRO A 47 -10.84 1.58 7.02
N GLY A 48 -10.10 2.49 7.67
CA GLY A 48 -8.79 2.95 7.21
C GLY A 48 -7.71 1.86 7.08
N ARG A 49 -7.84 0.73 7.79
CA ARG A 49 -6.86 -0.38 7.68
C ARG A 49 -6.76 -0.95 6.27
N ALA A 50 -7.89 -1.08 5.57
CA ALA A 50 -7.90 -1.58 4.20
C ALA A 50 -7.24 -0.59 3.24
N ALA A 51 -7.41 0.72 3.45
CA ALA A 51 -6.73 1.75 2.67
C ALA A 51 -5.21 1.74 2.90
N VAL A 52 -4.75 1.52 4.14
CA VAL A 52 -3.32 1.38 4.44
C VAL A 52 -2.74 0.13 3.77
N TRP A 53 -3.41 -1.02 3.90
CA TRP A 53 -2.97 -2.24 3.21
C TRP A 53 -2.97 -2.09 1.69
N MET A 54 -3.96 -1.38 1.13
CA MET A 54 -4.00 -1.05 -0.29
C MET A 54 -2.77 -0.23 -0.70
N ALA A 55 -2.43 0.81 0.07
CA ALA A 55 -1.25 1.64 -0.20
C ALA A 55 0.07 0.86 -0.09
N VAL A 56 0.18 -0.05 0.89
CA VAL A 56 1.35 -0.91 1.06
C VAL A 56 1.50 -1.88 -0.13
N LEU A 57 0.41 -2.56 -0.51
CA LEU A 57 0.42 -3.48 -1.66
C LEU A 57 0.69 -2.74 -2.96
N TRP A 58 0.14 -1.53 -3.13
CA TRP A 58 0.39 -0.69 -4.29
C TRP A 58 1.86 -0.29 -4.38
N ALA A 59 2.46 0.20 -3.28
CA ALA A 59 3.87 0.56 -3.26
C ALA A 59 4.79 -0.65 -3.52
N ALA A 60 4.49 -1.79 -2.90
CA ALA A 60 5.24 -3.04 -3.10
C ALA A 60 5.13 -3.55 -4.54
N GLY A 61 3.91 -3.57 -5.10
CA GLY A 61 3.65 -3.96 -6.50
C GLY A 61 4.35 -3.02 -7.48
N SER A 62 4.27 -1.71 -7.26
CA SER A 62 4.94 -0.70 -8.09
C SER A 62 6.45 -0.93 -8.13
N LEU A 63 7.06 -1.19 -6.97
CA LEU A 63 8.51 -1.44 -6.88
C LEU A 63 8.90 -2.78 -7.51
N ALA A 64 8.06 -3.81 -7.36
CA ALA A 64 8.27 -5.11 -8.00
C ALA A 64 8.17 -4.98 -9.52
N PHE A 65 7.07 -4.43 -10.04
CA PHE A 65 6.86 -4.26 -11.49
C PHE A 65 7.79 -3.23 -12.13
N ALA A 66 8.42 -2.33 -11.37
CA ALA A 66 9.50 -1.49 -11.89
C ALA A 66 10.74 -2.28 -12.32
N ARG A 67 10.84 -3.56 -11.93
CA ARG A 67 11.86 -4.50 -12.41
C ARG A 67 11.36 -5.41 -13.53
N ALA A 68 10.07 -5.36 -13.84
CA ALA A 68 9.51 -6.06 -14.98
C ALA A 68 9.62 -5.15 -16.21
N ASP A 69 10.01 -5.75 -17.33
CA ASP A 69 10.00 -5.12 -18.65
C ASP A 69 9.10 -5.98 -19.57
N PRO A 70 7.77 -5.90 -19.41
CA PRO A 70 6.85 -6.76 -20.13
C PRO A 70 6.71 -6.32 -21.58
N PRO A 71 6.64 -7.26 -22.53
CA PRO A 71 6.27 -6.93 -23.89
C PRO A 71 4.82 -6.43 -23.94
N PRO A 72 4.51 -5.47 -24.84
CA PRO A 72 3.14 -5.03 -25.07
C PRO A 72 2.30 -6.17 -25.67
N LEU A 73 1.05 -6.26 -25.27
CA LEU A 73 0.11 -7.29 -25.73
C LEU A 73 -0.35 -7.06 -27.18
N LYS A 74 -0.43 -5.79 -27.61
CA LYS A 74 -0.78 -5.39 -28.98
C LYS A 74 0.32 -4.50 -29.56
N SER A 75 0.79 -4.82 -30.75
CA SER A 75 1.75 -4.02 -31.50
C SER A 75 1.04 -2.85 -32.20
N GLY A 76 1.22 -1.62 -31.69
CA GLY A 76 0.80 -0.39 -32.38
C GLY A 76 0.25 0.70 -31.46
N GLU A 77 -0.62 0.35 -30.51
CA GLU A 77 -1.22 1.30 -29.56
C GLU A 77 -1.22 0.69 -28.15
N HIS A 78 -0.24 1.08 -27.36
CA HIS A 78 -0.20 0.84 -25.93
C HIS A 78 0.25 2.14 -25.23
N PRO A 79 -0.25 2.43 -24.03
CA PRO A 79 0.31 3.51 -23.22
C PRO A 79 1.79 3.21 -22.90
N ASP A 80 2.50 4.21 -22.38
CA ASP A 80 3.84 3.98 -21.84
C ASP A 80 3.76 3.08 -20.59
N TRP A 81 4.78 2.22 -20.41
CA TRP A 81 4.85 1.32 -19.26
C TRP A 81 4.99 2.14 -17.98
N ASN A 82 3.97 2.07 -17.12
CA ASN A 82 4.00 2.70 -15.82
C ASN A 82 3.70 1.65 -14.74
N PRO A 83 4.73 1.14 -14.05
CA PRO A 83 4.57 0.13 -13.01
C PRO A 83 3.60 0.50 -11.90
N ALA A 84 3.53 1.80 -11.55
CA ALA A 84 2.67 2.28 -10.48
C ALA A 84 1.21 2.35 -10.90
N LEU A 85 0.93 2.76 -12.15
CA LEU A 85 -0.42 2.72 -12.71
C LEU A 85 -0.85 1.27 -12.94
N PHE A 86 0.03 0.42 -13.45
CA PHE A 86 -0.25 -1.01 -13.62
C PHE A 86 -0.60 -1.68 -12.30
N ALA A 87 0.20 -1.47 -11.24
CA ALA A 87 -0.10 -2.02 -9.92
C ALA A 87 -1.44 -1.50 -9.36
N LEU A 88 -1.75 -0.22 -9.60
CA LEU A 88 -3.02 0.38 -9.18
C LEU A 88 -4.20 -0.22 -9.94
N ASP A 89 -4.05 -0.44 -11.24
CA ASP A 89 -5.04 -1.06 -12.13
C ASP A 89 -5.37 -2.49 -11.66
N LEU A 90 -4.36 -3.27 -11.24
CA LEU A 90 -4.58 -4.59 -10.65
C LEU A 90 -5.30 -4.55 -9.30
N LEU A 91 -5.03 -3.52 -8.49
CA LEU A 91 -5.57 -3.40 -7.14
C LEU A 91 -6.97 -2.80 -7.09
N LEU A 92 -7.36 -2.03 -8.11
CA LEU A 92 -8.64 -1.36 -8.22
C LEU A 92 -9.58 -2.13 -9.17
N PRO A 93 -10.34 -3.13 -8.69
CA PRO A 93 -11.09 -4.04 -9.57
C PRO A 93 -12.20 -3.39 -10.40
N VAL A 94 -12.60 -2.16 -10.05
CA VAL A 94 -13.71 -1.44 -10.70
C VAL A 94 -13.20 -0.40 -11.71
N ILE A 95 -11.95 0.03 -11.60
CA ILE A 95 -11.40 1.13 -12.41
C ILE A 95 -10.39 0.52 -13.37
N ASP A 96 -10.57 0.81 -14.66
CA ASP A 96 -9.60 0.47 -15.70
C ASP A 96 -8.79 1.73 -16.05
N LEU A 97 -7.48 1.67 -15.79
CA LEU A 97 -6.50 2.70 -16.12
C LEU A 97 -5.81 2.45 -17.46
N GLY A 98 -6.18 1.38 -18.17
CA GLY A 98 -5.66 1.02 -19.48
C GLY A 98 -4.27 0.41 -19.46
N GLN A 99 -3.75 -0.04 -18.31
CA GLN A 99 -2.41 -0.64 -18.20
C GLN A 99 -2.51 -2.17 -18.17
N ALA A 100 -3.33 -2.73 -17.29
CA ALA A 100 -3.45 -4.17 -17.06
C ALA A 100 -3.81 -4.96 -18.33
N GLY A 101 -4.62 -4.37 -19.22
CA GLY A 101 -5.02 -4.95 -20.51
C GLY A 101 -4.01 -4.78 -21.66
N SER A 102 -2.96 -3.97 -21.47
CA SER A 102 -2.01 -3.61 -22.53
C SER A 102 -0.68 -4.34 -22.44
N TRP A 103 -0.39 -5.01 -21.32
CA TRP A 103 0.92 -5.62 -21.04
C TRP A 103 0.82 -7.11 -20.74
N GLN A 104 1.75 -7.90 -21.29
CA GLN A 104 1.75 -9.34 -21.09
C GLN A 104 2.86 -9.76 -20.12
N LEU A 105 2.49 -10.08 -18.88
CA LEU A 105 3.40 -10.65 -17.89
C LEU A 105 3.52 -12.16 -18.07
N HIS A 106 4.75 -12.66 -18.05
CA HIS A 106 5.07 -14.08 -18.19
C HIS A 106 5.73 -14.66 -16.94
N GLY A 107 5.57 -15.96 -16.73
CA GLY A 107 6.24 -16.69 -15.65
C GLY A 107 5.82 -16.24 -14.26
N GLY A 108 6.78 -15.97 -13.37
CA GLY A 108 6.51 -15.58 -11.98
C GLY A 108 5.71 -14.27 -11.85
N TRP A 109 5.84 -13.35 -12.80
CA TRP A 109 5.12 -12.07 -12.79
C TRP A 109 3.62 -12.24 -13.02
N GLN A 110 3.20 -13.26 -13.77
CA GLN A 110 1.79 -13.58 -13.97
C GLN A 110 1.13 -14.04 -12.68
N TRP A 111 1.83 -14.84 -11.86
CA TRP A 111 1.31 -15.26 -10.56
C TRP A 111 1.29 -14.11 -9.56
N LEU A 112 2.30 -13.23 -9.58
CA LEU A 112 2.31 -12.03 -8.75
C LEU A 112 1.14 -11.09 -9.09
N SER A 113 0.90 -10.82 -10.37
CA SER A 113 -0.22 -9.97 -10.80
C SER A 113 -1.56 -10.60 -10.41
N THR A 114 -1.72 -11.91 -10.63
CA THR A 114 -2.91 -12.66 -10.22
C THR A 114 -3.15 -12.55 -8.71
N ALA A 115 -2.11 -12.72 -7.89
CA ALA A 115 -2.21 -12.57 -6.44
C ALA A 115 -2.61 -11.14 -6.05
N LEU A 116 -2.04 -10.12 -6.68
CA LEU A 116 -2.40 -8.72 -6.44
C LEU A 116 -3.88 -8.44 -6.77
N VAL A 117 -4.39 -8.96 -7.89
CA VAL A 117 -5.81 -8.84 -8.27
C VAL A 117 -6.72 -9.44 -7.22
N LEU A 118 -6.43 -10.66 -6.76
CA LEU A 118 -7.22 -11.32 -5.72
C LEU A 118 -7.21 -10.52 -4.40
N LEU A 119 -6.04 -10.00 -4.00
CA LEU A 119 -5.92 -9.15 -2.82
C LEU A 119 -6.70 -7.83 -2.98
N GLY A 120 -6.69 -7.24 -4.17
CA GLY A 120 -7.49 -6.06 -4.52
C GLY A 120 -8.99 -6.30 -4.30
N TRP A 121 -9.52 -7.42 -4.79
CA TRP A 121 -10.91 -7.82 -4.56
C TRP A 121 -11.25 -8.05 -3.08
N VAL A 122 -10.38 -8.71 -2.32
CA VAL A 122 -10.58 -8.93 -0.87
C VAL A 122 -10.60 -7.60 -0.10
N LEU A 123 -9.72 -6.66 -0.43
CA LEU A 123 -9.68 -5.35 0.20
C LEU A 123 -10.90 -4.51 -0.20
N ALA A 124 -11.28 -4.48 -1.48
CA ALA A 124 -12.43 -3.75 -1.97
C ALA A 124 -13.73 -4.20 -1.29
N THR A 125 -13.93 -5.52 -1.16
CA THR A 125 -15.11 -6.08 -0.46
C THR A 125 -15.08 -5.77 1.03
N THR A 126 -13.91 -5.76 1.67
CA THR A 126 -13.77 -5.37 3.09
C THR A 126 -14.14 -3.90 3.31
N VAL A 127 -13.71 -3.00 2.41
CA VAL A 127 -14.07 -1.56 2.47
C VAL A 127 -15.57 -1.39 2.27
N ALA A 128 -16.15 -2.03 1.25
CA ALA A 128 -17.58 -1.98 0.97
C ALA A 128 -18.40 -2.46 2.17
N ALA A 129 -18.06 -3.63 2.73
CA ALA A 129 -18.73 -4.19 3.90
C ALA A 129 -18.57 -3.31 5.15
N GLY A 130 -17.40 -2.69 5.33
CA GLY A 130 -17.13 -1.74 6.40
C GLY A 130 -17.97 -0.46 6.28
N ALA A 131 -18.08 0.10 5.07
CA ALA A 131 -18.88 1.28 4.78
C ALA A 131 -20.37 1.03 5.03
N THR A 132 -20.91 -0.10 4.57
CA THR A 132 -22.32 -0.47 4.81
C THR A 132 -22.64 -0.59 6.30
N ARG A 133 -21.72 -1.10 7.13
CA ARG A 133 -21.92 -1.19 8.59
C ARG A 133 -21.95 0.17 9.28
N LEU A 134 -21.23 1.17 8.75
CA LEU A 134 -21.25 2.53 9.29
C LEU A 134 -22.57 3.24 8.95
N LEU A 135 -23.06 3.08 7.71
CA LEU A 135 -24.32 3.65 7.27
C LEU A 135 -25.55 3.05 7.97
N ARG A 136 -25.50 1.76 8.34
CA ARG A 136 -26.61 1.09 9.03
C ARG A 136 -26.72 1.41 10.53
N ARG A 137 -25.80 2.22 11.08
CA ARG A 137 -25.75 2.61 12.49
C ARG A 137 -26.11 4.08 12.74
N SER A 138 -26.38 4.85 11.68
CA SER A 138 -26.95 6.21 11.72
C SER A 138 -28.44 6.15 11.44
#